data_AF-A0A944XQC3-F1
#
_entry.id   AF-A0A944XQC3-F1
#
_cell.length_a   1.000
_cell.length_b   1.000
_cell.length_c   1.000
_cell.angle_alpha   90.00
_cell.angle_beta   90.00
_cell.angle_gamma   90.00
#
_symmetry.space_group_name_H-M   'P 1'
#
loop_
_entity.id
_entity.type
_entity.pdbx_description
1 polymer ?
#
loop_
_entity_poly.entity_id
_entity_poly.type
_entity_poly.pdbx_seq_one_letter_code
_entity_poly.pdbx_strand_id
1 'polypeptide(L)' 'MKQLKVWAWSTTMAALLMLSLQTQARSLPEFTELVSENSAAVINISTTKNNKARRLPSLPKGMEIPEGTPLDDMFKHF' A
#
# COMPACT_ATOMS: atom_id res chain seq x y z
N MET A 1 -55.17 -12.02 17.72
CA MET A 1 -53.81 -12.45 18.13
C MET A 1 -52.77 -12.37 17.00
N LYS A 2 -53.04 -12.88 15.79
CA LYS A 2 -52.08 -12.86 14.67
C LYS A 2 -51.67 -11.44 14.24
N GLN A 3 -52.63 -10.51 14.14
CA GLN A 3 -52.37 -9.12 13.74
C GLN A 3 -51.50 -8.36 14.75
N LEU A 4 -51.73 -8.56 16.05
CA LEU A 4 -50.94 -7.94 17.12
C LEU A 4 -49.48 -8.43 17.10
N LYS A 5 -49.26 -9.70 16.76
CA LYS A 5 -47.93 -10.30 16.63
C LYS A 5 -47.16 -9.75 15.43
N VAL A 6 -47.85 -9.52 14.30
CA VAL A 6 -47.26 -8.89 13.10
C VAL A 6 -46.85 -7.45 13.40
N TRP A 7 -47.68 -6.69 14.11
CA TRP A 7 -47.35 -5.34 14.55
C TRP A 7 -46.15 -5.31 15.50
N ALA A 8 -46.12 -6.21 16.49
CA ALA A 8 -44.99 -6.31 17.41
C ALA A 8 -43.67 -6.67 16.70
N TRP A 9 -43.71 -7.53 15.69
CA TRP A 9 -42.53 -7.86 14.89
C TRP A 9 -42.10 -6.70 13.99
N SER A 10 -43.06 -5.98 13.40
CA SER A 10 -42.76 -4.79 12.60
C SER A 10 -42.12 -3.68 13.43
N THR A 11 -42.62 -3.42 14.64
CA THR A 11 -42.03 -2.41 15.54
C THR A 11 -40.65 -2.83 16.04
N THR A 12 -40.46 -4.11 16.35
CA THR A 12 -39.14 -4.64 16.76
C THR A 12 -38.12 -4.53 15.63
N MET A 13 -38.52 -4.86 14.40
CA MET A 13 -37.66 -4.72 13.21
C MET A 13 -37.30 -3.25 12.96
N ALA A 14 -38.27 -2.34 13.05
CA ALA A 14 -38.03 -0.91 12.88
C ALA A 14 -37.08 -0.35 13.95
N ALA A 15 -37.21 -0.78 15.21
CA ALA A 15 -36.30 -0.39 16.29
C ALA A 15 -34.87 -0.88 16.06
N LEU A 16 -34.69 -2.11 15.58
CA LEU A 16 -33.37 -2.66 15.22
C LEU A 16 -32.71 -1.88 14.08
N LEU A 17 -33.49 -1.49 13.06
CA LEU A 17 -33.00 -0.66 11.96
C LEU A 17 -32.56 0.73 12.45
N MET A 18 -33.32 1.36 13.35
CA MET A 18 -32.94 2.66 13.92
C MET A 18 -31.63 2.59 14.74
N LEU A 19 -31.38 1.47 15.41
CA LEU A 19 -30.13 1.25 16.16
C LEU A 19 -28.90 1.13 15.25
N SER A 20 -29.08 0.63 14.02
CA SER A 20 -27.99 0.49 13.04
C SER A 20 -27.49 1.81 12.45
N LEU A 21 -28.22 2.93 12.62
CA LEU A 21 -27.85 4.24 12.10
C LEU A 21 -26.65 4.89 12.83
N GLN A 22 -26.20 4.32 13.95
CA GLN A 22 -25.10 4.89 14.75
C GLN A 22 -23.69 4.55 14.23
N THR A 23 -23.57 3.89 13.07
CA THR A 23 -22.26 3.64 12.46
C THR A 23 -21.73 4.92 11.79
N GLN A 24 -21.15 5.81 12.60
CA GLN A 24 -20.41 6.97 12.13
C GLN A 24 -18.97 6.55 11.80
N ALA A 25 -18.47 6.91 10.62
CA ALA A 25 -17.04 6.79 10.33
C ALA A 25 -16.29 7.74 11.28
N ARG A 26 -15.41 7.20 12.11
CA ARG A 26 -14.56 8.04 12.96
C ARG A 26 -13.66 8.89 12.06
N SER A 27 -13.57 10.18 12.37
CA SER A 27 -12.65 11.08 11.65
C SER A 27 -11.24 10.50 11.70
N LEU A 28 -10.49 10.68 10.61
CA LEU A 28 -9.08 10.35 10.59
C LEU A 28 -8.35 11.12 11.71
N PRO A 29 -7.30 10.54 12.31
CA PRO A 29 -6.50 11.28 13.28
C PRO A 29 -5.90 12.53 12.64
N GLU A 30 -5.82 13.59 13.42
CA GLU A 30 -5.17 14.84 13.06
C GLU A 30 -3.69 14.74 13.41
N PHE A 31 -2.81 15.05 12.46
CA PHE A 31 -1.35 14.95 12.64
C PHE A 31 -0.64 16.28 12.40
N THR A 32 -1.35 17.38 12.14
CA THR A 32 -0.72 18.65 11.74
C THR A 32 0.06 19.25 12.90
N GLU A 33 -0.45 19.13 14.13
CA GLU A 33 0.26 19.60 15.34
C GLU A 33 1.55 18.80 15.58
N LEU A 34 1.45 17.47 15.54
CA LEU A 34 2.60 16.57 15.69
C LEU A 34 3.68 16.81 14.62
N VAL A 35 3.27 17.04 13.37
CA VAL A 35 4.17 17.39 12.28
C VAL A 35 4.79 18.77 12.49
N SER A 36 4.00 19.76 12.94
CA SER A 36 4.49 21.12 13.21
C SER A 36 5.60 21.10 14.27
N GLU A 37 5.39 20.38 15.37
CA GLU A 37 6.37 20.28 16.47
C GLU A 37 7.64 19.52 16.07
N ASN A 38 7.53 18.49 15.24
CA ASN A 38 8.63 17.56 14.97
C ASN A 38 9.28 17.73 13.58
N SER A 39 8.78 18.65 12.76
CA SER A 39 9.26 18.86 11.37
C SER A 39 10.77 19.10 11.27
N ALA A 40 11.36 19.79 12.25
CA ALA A 40 12.78 20.09 12.30
C ALA A 40 13.68 18.85 12.44
N ALA A 41 13.14 17.71 12.89
CA ALA A 41 13.88 16.46 13.02
C ALA A 41 13.99 15.69 11.70
N VAL A 42 13.28 16.09 10.65
CA VAL A 42 13.22 15.37 9.37
C VAL A 42 14.09 16.07 8.33
N ILE A 43 15.07 15.34 7.79
CA ILE A 43 15.92 15.82 6.69
C ILE A 43 15.61 15.07 5.39
N ASN A 44 15.67 15.79 4.26
CA ASN A 44 15.58 15.17 2.95
C ASN A 44 16.97 14.70 2.51
N ILE A 45 17.15 13.39 2.32
CA ILE A 45 18.41 12.79 1.88
C ILE A 45 18.25 12.30 0.44
N SER A 46 18.90 13.00 -0.49
CA SER A 46 19.02 12.56 -1.88
C SER A 46 20.44 12.07 -2.15
N THR A 47 20.61 10.82 -2.60
CA THR A 47 21.91 10.29 -3.01
C THR A 47 22.05 10.33 -4.53
N THR A 48 23.14 10.89 -5.04
CA THR A 48 23.50 10.82 -6.46
C THR A 48 24.62 9.79 -6.65
N LYS A 49 24.36 8.74 -7.42
CA LYS A 49 25.39 7.75 -7.75
C LYS A 49 26.10 8.20 -9.03
N ASN A 50 27.34 8.68 -8.89
CA ASN A 50 28.22 8.84 -10.05
C ASN A 50 28.70 7.45 -10.48
N ASN A 51 27.86 6.76 -11.27
CA ASN A 51 28.30 5.61 -12.05
C ASN A 51 29.26 6.13 -13.13
N LYS A 52 30.51 6.47 -12.76
CA LYS A 52 31.60 6.31 -13.74
C LYS A 52 31.42 4.90 -14.25
N ALA A 53 31.18 4.73 -15.54
CA ALA A 53 31.07 3.42 -16.17
C ALA A 53 32.32 2.63 -15.79
N ARG A 54 32.23 1.85 -14.70
CA ARG A 54 33.22 0.86 -14.35
C ARG A 54 33.12 -0.06 -15.54
N ARG A 55 34.15 -0.04 -16.41
CA ARG A 55 34.23 -0.97 -17.52
C ARG A 55 33.89 -2.33 -16.93
N LEU A 56 32.75 -2.89 -17.32
CA LEU A 56 32.41 -4.25 -16.95
C LEU A 56 33.67 -5.06 -17.27
N PRO A 57 34.14 -5.95 -16.38
CA PRO A 57 35.22 -6.86 -16.74
C PRO A 57 34.80 -7.50 -18.06
N SER A 58 35.55 -7.22 -19.14
CA SER A 58 35.32 -7.91 -20.39
C SER A 58 35.41 -9.40 -20.09
N LEU A 59 34.53 -10.20 -20.68
CA LEU A 59 34.62 -11.65 -20.56
C LEU A 59 36.08 -12.08 -20.83
N PRO A 60 36.62 -13.04 -20.05
CA PRO A 60 37.93 -13.59 -20.30
C PRO A 60 38.07 -13.95 -21.78
N LYS A 61 39.24 -13.69 -22.37
CA LYS A 61 39.48 -13.99 -23.79
C LYS A 61 39.13 -15.47 -24.05
N GLY A 62 38.20 -15.72 -24.98
CA GLY A 62 37.71 -17.06 -25.32
C GLY A 62 36.40 -17.50 -24.67
N MET A 63 35.73 -16.62 -23.91
CA MET A 63 34.37 -16.87 -23.41
C MET A 63 33.36 -16.07 -24.23
N GLU A 64 32.39 -16.77 -24.84
CA GLU A 64 31.21 -16.21 -25.48
C GLU A 64 29.98 -16.66 -24.69
N ILE A 65 29.03 -15.75 -24.43
CA ILE A 65 27.76 -16.13 -23.81
C ILE A 65 26.88 -16.71 -24.91
N PRO A 66 26.42 -17.96 -24.81
CA PRO A 66 25.57 -18.55 -25.84
C PRO A 66 24.18 -17.89 -25.84
N GLU A 67 23.75 -17.44 -27.01
CA GLU A 67 22.39 -16.91 -27.22
C GLU A 67 21.33 -18.01 -27.05
N GLY A 68 20.17 -17.67 -26.49
CA GLY A 68 19.07 -18.64 -26.26
C GLY A 68 19.24 -19.54 -25.03
N THR A 69 20.18 -19.23 -24.13
CA THR A 69 20.27 -19.90 -22.84
C THR A 69 19.26 -19.29 -21.84
N PRO A 70 18.83 -20.03 -20.80
CA PRO A 70 17.95 -19.48 -19.76
C PRO A 70 18.50 -18.22 -19.06
N LEU A 71 19.81 -17.99 -19.12
CA LEU A 71 20.48 -16.78 -18.62
C LEU A 71 20.18 -15.53 -19.47
N ASP A 72 19.96 -15.70 -20.77
CA ASP A 72 19.68 -14.60 -21.71
C ASP A 72 18.38 -13.88 -21.35
N ASP A 73 17.35 -14.64 -20.94
CA ASP A 73 16.09 -14.08 -20.47
C ASP A 73 16.24 -13.34 -19.13
N MET A 74 17.17 -13.77 -18.27
CA MET A 74 17.45 -13.07 -17.01
C MET A 74 18.08 -11.70 -17.24
N PHE A 75 19.04 -11.58 -18.16
CA PHE A 75 19.71 -10.29 -18.42
C PHE A 75 18.84 -9.27 -19.17
N LYS A 76 17.80 -9.71 -19.89
CA LYS A 76 16.89 -8.79 -20.60
C LYS A 76 15.92 -8.05 -19.67
N HIS A 77 15.63 -8.60 -18.49
CA HIS A 77 14.60 -8.09 -17.59
C HIS A 77 15.13 -7.34 -16.36
N PHE A 78 16.44 -7.36 -16.13
CA PHE A 78 17.12 -6.76 -14.97
C PHE A 78 18.30 -5.88 -15.42
#